data_AF-H8GLK3-F1
#
_entry.id   AF-H8GLK3-F1
#
_cell.length_a   1.000
_cell.length_b   1.000
_cell.length_c   1.000
_cell.angle_alpha   90.00
_cell.angle_beta   90.00
_cell.angle_gamma   90.00
#
_symmetry.space_group_name_H-M   'P 1'
#
loop_
_entity.id
_entity.type
_entity.pdbx_description
1 polymer ?
#
loop_
_entity_poly.entity_id
_entity_poly.type
_entity_poly.pdbx_seq_one_letter_code
_entity_poly.pdbx_strand_id
1 'polypeptide(L)'
;MRINAKLDEQSEKNLQFIKEQTGETVTQIIKELLADKAGELRQKQQPGSKMKALLQSKFVGCGEGPEDGSVNYKKYIRDYIDEKFSHR
;
A
#
# COMPACT_ATOMS: atom_id res chain seq x y z
N MET A 1 -16.79 -19.21 -18.02
CA MET A 1 -17.75 -19.43 -16.92
C MET A 1 -18.89 -18.41 -17.06
N ARG A 2 -20.15 -18.82 -16.88
CA ARG A 2 -21.30 -17.90 -16.81
C ARG A 2 -21.72 -17.77 -15.35
N ILE A 3 -21.97 -16.55 -14.89
CA ILE A 3 -22.35 -16.26 -13.51
C ILE A 3 -23.71 -15.57 -13.55
N ASN A 4 -24.69 -16.13 -12.85
CA ASN A 4 -25.96 -15.47 -12.56
C ASN A 4 -25.98 -15.20 -11.05
N ALA A 5 -26.04 -13.94 -10.65
CA ALA A 5 -26.04 -13.54 -9.26
C ALA A 5 -27.14 -12.52 -9.01
N LYS A 6 -27.77 -12.60 -7.84
CA LYS A 6 -28.71 -11.59 -7.37
C LYS A 6 -27.98 -10.65 -6.43
N LEU A 7 -28.07 -9.36 -6.70
CA LEU A 7 -27.51 -8.33 -5.82
C LEU A 7 -28.57 -7.91 -4.80
N ASP A 8 -28.12 -7.60 -3.59
CA ASP A 8 -28.92 -6.87 -2.62
C ASP A 8 -28.97 -5.39 -3.02
N GLU A 9 -29.91 -4.65 -2.41
CA GLU A 9 -30.19 -3.25 -2.77
C GLU A 9 -28.95 -2.35 -2.66
N GLN A 10 -28.11 -2.56 -1.66
CA GLN A 10 -26.91 -1.74 -1.48
C GLN A 10 -25.86 -2.02 -2.56
N SER A 11 -25.65 -3.29 -2.91
CA SER A 11 -24.73 -3.67 -3.98
C SER A 11 -25.21 -3.17 -5.34
N GLU A 12 -26.52 -3.14 -5.57
CA GLU A 12 -27.12 -2.61 -6.80
C GLU A 12 -26.87 -1.10 -6.93
N LYS A 13 -27.09 -0.33 -5.86
CA LYS A 13 -26.77 1.11 -5.82
C LYS A 13 -25.29 1.39 -6.09
N ASN A 14 -24.40 0.61 -5.47
CA ASN A 14 -22.96 0.77 -5.68
C ASN A 14 -22.56 0.45 -7.14
N LEU A 15 -23.12 -0.63 -7.71
CA LEU A 15 -22.84 -1.00 -9.10
C LEU A 15 -23.32 0.09 -10.07
N GLN A 16 -24.50 0.66 -9.82
CA GLN A 16 -25.03 1.73 -10.64
C GLN A 16 -24.17 3.00 -10.55
N PHE A 17 -23.75 3.38 -9.33
CA PHE A 17 -22.84 4.51 -9.13
C PHE A 17 -21.53 4.34 -9.92
N ILE A 18 -20.90 3.16 -9.85
CA ILE A 18 -19.65 2.90 -10.60
C ILE A 18 -19.90 3.05 -12.10
N LYS A 19 -20.97 2.45 -12.64
CA LYS A 19 -21.31 2.58 -14.06
C LYS A 19 -21.50 4.03 -14.49
N GLU A 20 -22.15 4.85 -13.67
CA GLU A 20 -22.37 6.27 -13.97
C GLU A 20 -21.08 7.08 -13.95
N GLN A 21 -20.12 6.72 -13.08
CA GLN A 21 -18.84 7.41 -12.99
C GLN A 21 -17.83 6.98 -14.06
N THR A 22 -17.78 5.69 -14.42
CA THR A 22 -16.77 5.15 -15.34
C THR A 22 -17.26 4.98 -16.78
N GLY A 23 -18.57 4.89 -16.99
CA GLY A 23 -19.17 4.56 -18.30
C GLY A 23 -18.97 3.11 -18.72
N GLU A 24 -18.50 2.24 -17.82
CA GLU A 24 -18.18 0.86 -18.12
C GLU A 24 -19.40 -0.05 -18.11
N THR A 25 -19.29 -1.16 -18.83
CA THR A 25 -20.26 -2.25 -18.75
C THR A 25 -20.11 -3.02 -17.44
N VAL A 26 -21.21 -3.60 -16.94
CA VAL A 26 -21.18 -4.47 -15.75
C VAL A 26 -20.12 -5.57 -15.88
N THR A 27 -19.96 -6.14 -17.08
CA THR A 27 -18.95 -7.19 -17.31
C THR A 27 -17.51 -6.68 -17.18
N GLN A 28 -17.20 -5.45 -17.57
CA GLN A 28 -15.87 -4.85 -17.39
C GLN A 28 -15.60 -4.63 -15.89
N ILE A 29 -16.53 -3.98 -15.19
CA ILE A 29 -16.44 -3.72 -13.75
C ILE A 29 -16.18 -5.03 -12.98
N ILE A 30 -16.95 -6.09 -13.26
CA ILE A 30 -16.77 -7.38 -12.59
C ILE A 30 -15.42 -8.02 -12.93
N LYS A 31 -14.93 -7.90 -14.17
CA LYS A 31 -13.61 -8.45 -14.55
C LYS A 31 -12.48 -7.77 -13.80
N GLU A 32 -12.53 -6.44 -13.67
CA GLU A 32 -11.51 -5.66 -12.98
C GLU A 32 -11.50 -5.98 -11.48
N LEU A 33 -12.67 -5.94 -10.82
CA LEU A 33 -12.79 -6.29 -9.41
C LEU A 33 -12.32 -7.73 -9.12
N LEU A 34 -12.56 -8.68 -10.03
CA LEU A 34 -12.05 -10.04 -9.90
C LEU A 34 -10.53 -10.10 -10.08
N ALA A 35 -9.97 -9.34 -11.02
CA ALA A 35 -8.53 -9.27 -11.25
C ALA A 35 -7.82 -8.70 -10.03
N ASP A 36 -8.34 -7.60 -9.47
CA ASP A 36 -7.83 -6.96 -8.26
C ASP A 36 -7.90 -7.93 -7.08
N LYS A 37 -9.06 -8.57 -6.87
CA LYS A 37 -9.22 -9.50 -5.76
C LYS A 37 -8.29 -10.70 -5.87
N ALA A 38 -8.12 -11.25 -7.07
CA ALA A 38 -7.17 -12.32 -7.32
C ALA A 38 -5.72 -11.86 -7.09
N GLY A 39 -5.38 -10.63 -7.50
CA GLY A 39 -4.08 -10.00 -7.25
C GLY A 39 -3.77 -9.90 -5.76
N GLU A 40 -4.68 -9.33 -4.97
CA GLU A 40 -4.57 -9.23 -3.51
C GLU A 40 -4.30 -10.59 -2.85
N LEU A 41 -5.08 -11.61 -3.22
CA LEU A 41 -4.97 -12.94 -2.63
C LEU A 41 -3.65 -13.62 -3.01
N ARG A 42 -3.23 -13.51 -4.27
CA ARG A 42 -1.93 -14.04 -4.72
C ARG A 42 -0.77 -13.35 -4.00
N GLN A 43 -0.84 -12.04 -3.81
CA GLN A 43 0.18 -11.32 -3.03
C GLN A 43 0.20 -11.78 -1.58
N LYS A 44 -0.96 -11.94 -0.92
CA LYS A 44 -1.00 -12.42 0.48
C LYS A 44 -0.44 -13.84 0.65
N GLN A 45 -0.56 -14.69 -0.37
CA GLN A 45 -0.10 -16.08 -0.32
C GLN A 45 1.39 -16.24 -0.65
N GLN A 46 2.06 -15.23 -1.22
CA GLN A 46 3.49 -15.30 -1.50
C GLN A 46 4.32 -15.00 -0.24
N PRO A 47 5.15 -15.94 0.23
CA PRO A 47 6.11 -15.67 1.29
C PRO A 47 7.01 -14.50 0.86
N GLY A 48 7.10 -13.46 1.68
CA GLY A 48 7.92 -12.28 1.40
C GLY A 48 7.25 -11.17 0.56
N SER A 49 5.97 -11.26 0.20
CA SER A 49 5.30 -10.19 -0.59
C SER A 49 5.24 -8.85 0.14
N LYS A 50 5.01 -8.86 1.46
CA LYS A 50 5.05 -7.65 2.30
C LYS A 50 6.44 -7.00 2.29
N MET A 51 7.49 -7.81 2.38
CA MET A 51 8.87 -7.32 2.32
C MET A 51 9.19 -6.77 0.93
N LYS A 52 8.76 -7.44 -0.15
CA LYS A 52 8.89 -6.92 -1.51
C LYS A 52 8.14 -5.60 -1.69
N ALA A 53 6.92 -5.47 -1.17
CA ALA A 53 6.16 -4.23 -1.23
C ALA A 53 6.87 -3.08 -0.50
N LEU A 54 7.47 -3.33 0.67
CA LEU A 54 8.26 -2.34 1.41
C LEU A 54 9.57 -1.94 0.69
N LEU A 55 10.24 -2.91 0.03
CA LEU A 55 11.42 -2.61 -0.78
C LEU A 55 11.07 -1.81 -2.04
N GLN A 56 9.90 -2.05 -2.63
CA GLN A 56 9.42 -1.33 -3.81
C GLN A 56 8.83 0.04 -3.50
N SER A 57 8.29 0.27 -2.31
CA SER A 57 7.68 1.54 -1.91
C SER A 57 8.70 2.66 -1.63
N LYS A 58 9.99 2.44 -1.93
CA LYS A 58 11.12 3.29 -1.52
C LYS A 58 11.16 3.56 -0.02
N PHE A 59 10.49 2.73 0.78
CA PHE A 59 10.43 2.87 2.23
C PHE A 59 11.76 2.48 2.87
N VAL A 60 12.43 1.45 2.33
CA VAL A 60 13.79 1.12 2.73
C VAL A 60 14.75 2.13 2.10
N GLY A 61 15.42 2.94 2.93
CA GLY A 61 16.31 4.01 2.48
C GLY A 61 15.66 5.38 2.33
N CYS A 62 14.42 5.57 2.80
CA CYS A 62 13.79 6.91 2.83
C CYS A 62 14.37 7.85 3.90
N GLY A 63 15.22 7.33 4.80
CA GLY A 63 15.94 8.13 5.77
C GLY A 63 17.23 8.64 5.17
N GLU A 64 17.38 9.96 5.10
CA GLU A 64 18.66 10.60 4.80
C GLU A 64 19.51 10.64 6.07
N GLY A 65 20.78 10.27 5.96
CA GLY A 65 21.71 10.28 7.09
C GLY A 65 23.15 10.00 6.66
N PRO A 66 24.12 10.17 7.57
CA PRO A 66 25.52 9.89 7.29
C PRO A 66 25.73 8.42 6.87
N GLU A 67 26.68 8.16 5.97
CA GLU A 67 27.01 6.78 5.52
C GLU A 67 27.43 5.87 6.68
N ASP A 68 28.06 6.43 7.70
CA ASP A 68 28.45 5.77 8.94
C ASP A 68 27.41 5.93 10.07
N GLY A 69 26.21 6.38 9.72
CA GLY A 69 25.07 6.59 10.62
C GLY A 69 24.80 5.38 11.51
N SER A 70 24.82 4.16 10.97
CA SER A 70 24.58 2.95 11.75
C SER A 70 25.68 2.63 12.78
N VAL A 71 26.92 3.07 12.53
CA VAL A 71 28.07 2.83 13.42
C VAL A 71 28.16 3.92 14.48
N ASN A 72 27.92 5.17 14.07
CA ASN A 72 28.14 6.36 14.90
C ASN A 72 26.86 7.00 15.43
N TYR A 73 25.69 6.36 15.30
CA TYR A 73 24.38 6.95 15.66
C TYR A 73 24.34 7.55 17.07
N LYS A 74 24.98 6.91 18.07
CA LYS A 74 25.01 7.39 19.45
C LYS A 74 25.76 8.71 19.59
N LYS A 75 26.82 8.89 18.81
CA LYS A 75 27.61 10.13 18.77
C LYS A 75 26.76 11.24 18.14
N TYR A 76 26.16 10.98 16.98
CA TYR A 76 25.32 12.00 16.31
C TYR A 76 24.12 12.43 17.12
N ILE A 77 23.46 11.49 17.83
CA ILE A 77 22.37 11.83 18.73
C ILE A 77 22.86 12.68 19.90
N ARG A 78 24.03 12.36 20.48
CA ARG A 78 24.62 13.16 21.57
C ARG A 78 24.93 14.57 21.10
N ASP A 79 25.68 14.70 20.00
CA ASP A 79 26.08 16.00 19.45
C ASP A 79 24.84 16.86 19.11
N TYR A 80 23.79 16.26 18.53
CA TYR A 80 22.53 16.93 18.25
C TYR A 80 21.76 17.37 19.50
N ILE A 81 21.74 16.54 20.56
CA ILE A 81 21.11 16.90 21.83
C ILE A 81 21.86 18.04 22.50
N ASP A 82 23.20 17.98 22.53
CA ASP A 82 24.05 19.02 23.12
C ASP A 82 23.88 20.36 22.38
N GLU A 83 23.87 20.34 21.04
CA GLU A 83 23.61 21.51 20.21
C GLU A 83 22.22 22.10 20.47
N LYS A 84 21.18 21.26 20.42
CA LYS A 84 19.79 21.73 20.44
C LYS A 84 19.32 22.18 21.81
N PHE A 85 19.80 21.53 22.87
CA PHE A 85 19.30 21.75 24.22
C PHE A 85 20.30 22.43 25.16
N SER A 86 21.54 22.70 24.68
CA SER A 86 22.57 23.49 25.40
C SER A 86 22.48 23.28 26.91
N HIS A 87 22.57 22.02 27.34
CA HIS A 87 22.52 21.74 28.76
C HIS A 87 23.86 22.21 29.35
N ARG A 88 23.78 23.13 30.31
CA ARG A 88 24.88 23.56 31.19
C ARG A 88 25.70 22.39 31.70
#